data_AF-A0A359IIP4-F1
#
_entry.id   AF-A0A359IIP4-F1
#
_cell.length_a   1.000
_cell.length_b   1.000
_cell.length_c   1.000
_cell.angle_alpha   90.00
_cell.angle_beta   90.00
_cell.angle_gamma   90.00
#
_symmetry.space_group_name_H-M   'P 1'
#
loop_
_entity.id
_entity.type
_entity.pdbx_description
1 polymer ?
#
loop_
_entity_poly.entity_id
_entity_poly.type
_entity_poly.pdbx_seq_one_letter_code
_entity_poly.pdbx_strand_id
1 'polypeptide(L)'
;MEVYYYIPIKEREDALSCGIKLSTKADKKVLINGYDTSCISMLLNPKDHLDKYKSDKYACLGIEVKSGYCFIADSSFFGNNETENLYVHSVVSPEKYMFGKYRKPECLVTCTILPDNIRELNKVIDVPLLYNNSEDLYVSYILEDLKEKNLDFNETVLGLFFEKLYSQGKLSRIENVEFWIYTDTRGSVFTVKKPEITHQIQWR
;
A
#
# COMPACT_ATOMS: atom_id res chain seq x y z
N MET A 1 -0.24 18.36 5.32
CA MET A 1 -0.37 17.22 4.40
C MET A 1 -1.85 16.93 4.22
N GLU A 2 -2.26 16.48 3.05
CA GLU A 2 -3.65 16.07 2.81
C GLU A 2 -3.80 14.57 3.00
N VAL A 3 -4.84 14.17 3.73
CA VAL A 3 -5.20 12.76 3.98
C VAL A 3 -6.69 12.56 3.73
N TYR A 4 -7.10 11.29 3.64
CA TYR A 4 -8.45 10.94 3.23
C TYR A 4 -9.13 10.07 4.28
N TYR A 5 -10.38 10.41 4.60
CA TYR A 5 -11.15 9.67 5.59
C TYR A 5 -12.56 9.40 5.06
N TYR A 6 -12.93 8.12 5.03
CA TYR A 6 -14.27 7.71 4.66
C TYR A 6 -15.15 7.56 5.87
N ILE A 7 -16.28 8.27 5.85
CA ILE A 7 -17.31 8.20 6.88
C ILE A 7 -18.65 7.81 6.27
N PRO A 8 -19.56 7.19 7.04
CA PRO A 8 -20.93 6.98 6.60
C PRO A 8 -21.57 8.30 6.17
N ILE A 9 -22.34 8.28 5.07
CA ILE A 9 -22.95 9.50 4.52
C ILE A 9 -23.78 10.30 5.54
N LYS A 10 -24.40 9.59 6.50
CA LYS A 10 -25.19 10.18 7.59
C LYS A 10 -24.37 11.03 8.58
N GLU A 11 -23.07 10.81 8.67
CA GLU A 11 -22.16 11.54 9.59
C GLU A 11 -21.47 12.71 8.90
N ARG A 12 -21.73 12.90 7.60
CA ARG A 12 -21.06 13.90 6.77
C ARG A 12 -21.26 15.32 7.28
N GLU A 13 -22.50 15.72 7.49
CA GLU A 13 -22.85 17.08 7.89
C GLU A 13 -22.22 17.43 9.24
N ASP A 14 -22.26 16.48 10.18
CA ASP A 14 -21.66 16.62 11.50
C ASP A 14 -20.14 16.77 11.41
N ALA A 15 -19.47 15.98 10.57
CA ALA A 15 -18.03 16.09 10.39
C ALA A 15 -17.63 17.44 9.77
N LEU A 16 -18.38 17.92 8.76
CA LEU A 16 -18.12 19.20 8.11
C LEU A 16 -18.42 20.40 9.01
N SER A 17 -19.43 20.31 9.88
CA SER A 17 -19.85 21.42 10.74
C SER A 17 -19.14 21.45 12.10
N CYS A 18 -18.85 20.28 12.67
CA CYS A 18 -18.34 20.14 14.04
C CYS A 18 -16.91 19.59 14.12
N GLY A 19 -16.36 19.11 13.01
CA GLY A 19 -15.05 18.46 12.98
C GLY A 19 -15.09 17.01 13.46
N ILE A 20 -13.92 16.43 13.65
CA ILE A 20 -13.75 15.02 14.00
C ILE A 20 -12.96 14.93 15.31
N LYS A 21 -13.64 14.52 16.38
CA LYS A 21 -13.03 14.40 17.72
C LYS A 21 -12.22 13.11 17.86
N LEU A 22 -10.94 13.25 18.21
CA LEU A 22 -10.03 12.12 18.45
C LEU A 22 -10.59 11.15 19.49
N SER A 23 -11.10 11.66 20.61
CA SER A 23 -11.63 10.84 21.71
C SER A 23 -12.80 9.93 21.31
N THR A 24 -13.51 10.27 20.23
CA THR A 24 -14.66 9.49 19.75
C THR A 24 -14.37 8.65 18.51
N LYS A 25 -13.33 8.99 17.76
CA LYS A 25 -13.03 8.39 16.45
C LYS A 25 -11.68 7.68 16.39
N ALA A 26 -10.88 7.75 17.45
CA ALA A 26 -9.65 6.97 17.54
C ALA A 26 -9.96 5.47 17.40
N ASP A 27 -9.27 4.83 16.47
CA ASP A 27 -9.39 3.41 16.15
C ASP A 27 -8.10 2.63 16.45
N LYS A 28 -7.02 3.33 16.82
CA LYS A 28 -5.73 2.74 17.15
C LYS A 28 -5.10 3.37 18.39
N LYS A 29 -4.34 2.57 19.13
CA LYS A 29 -3.32 3.02 20.09
C LYS A 29 -1.98 2.52 19.60
N VAL A 30 -1.02 3.43 19.43
CA VAL A 30 0.29 3.14 18.85
C VAL A 30 1.38 3.75 19.70
N LEU A 31 2.47 3.01 19.92
CA LEU A 31 3.66 3.53 20.61
C LEU A 31 4.38 4.52 19.69
N ILE A 32 4.29 5.81 19.99
CA ILE A 32 4.92 6.89 19.23
C ILE A 32 5.83 7.66 20.18
N ASN A 33 7.12 7.78 19.83
CA ASN A 33 8.14 8.43 20.66
C ASN A 33 8.18 7.90 22.12
N GLY A 34 7.87 6.61 22.32
CA GLY A 34 7.84 5.97 23.64
C GLY A 34 6.53 6.15 24.42
N TYR A 35 5.48 6.74 23.83
CA TYR A 35 4.19 6.94 24.48
C TYR A 35 3.04 6.27 23.72
N ASP A 36 2.13 5.63 24.46
CA ASP A 36 0.88 5.11 23.90
C ASP A 36 -0.01 6.27 23.44
N THR A 37 -0.15 6.41 22.13
CA THR A 37 -0.84 7.53 21.51
C THR A 37 -2.09 7.04 20.78
N SER A 38 -3.25 7.56 21.17
CA SER A 38 -4.50 7.32 20.45
C SER A 38 -4.46 8.02 19.09
N CYS A 39 -4.83 7.30 18.04
CA CYS A 39 -4.77 7.76 16.66
C CYS A 39 -6.08 7.49 15.92
N ILE A 40 -6.42 8.34 14.96
CA ILE A 40 -7.37 8.03 13.89
C ILE A 40 -6.56 7.59 12.67
N SER A 41 -6.80 6.38 12.17
CA SER A 41 -6.24 5.91 10.92
C SER A 41 -6.94 6.56 9.72
N MET A 42 -6.15 7.17 8.85
CA MET A 42 -6.59 7.82 7.62
C MET A 42 -5.75 7.35 6.43
N LEU A 43 -6.29 7.49 5.23
CA LEU A 43 -5.63 7.04 4.00
C LEU A 43 -4.72 8.14 3.46
N LEU A 44 -3.62 7.75 2.81
CA LEU A 44 -2.82 8.66 1.98
C LEU A 44 -3.39 8.82 0.58
N ASN A 45 -4.16 7.84 0.09
CA ASN A 45 -4.82 7.89 -1.20
C ASN A 45 -6.27 7.37 -1.06
N PRO A 46 -7.30 8.09 -1.57
CA PRO A 46 -8.69 7.68 -1.43
C PRO A 46 -9.00 6.35 -2.14
N LYS A 47 -8.20 5.93 -3.13
CA LYS A 47 -8.33 4.65 -3.84
C LYS A 47 -7.67 3.48 -3.11
N ASP A 48 -6.96 3.71 -2.01
CA ASP A 48 -6.43 2.61 -1.16
C ASP A 48 -7.55 1.81 -0.50
N HIS A 49 -8.79 2.33 -0.52
CA HIS A 49 -9.98 1.65 -0.04
C HIS A 49 -11.07 1.62 -1.13
N LEU A 50 -10.82 0.88 -2.21
CA LEU A 50 -11.67 0.83 -3.41
C LEU A 50 -13.15 0.56 -3.12
N ASP A 51 -13.48 -0.29 -2.15
CA ASP A 51 -14.88 -0.60 -1.81
C ASP A 51 -15.65 0.63 -1.32
N LYS A 52 -15.00 1.49 -0.53
CA LYS A 52 -15.60 2.74 -0.03
C LYS A 52 -15.54 3.83 -1.10
N TYR A 53 -14.45 3.87 -1.87
CA TYR A 53 -14.32 4.77 -3.02
C TYR A 53 -15.48 4.59 -4.01
N LYS A 54 -15.86 3.35 -4.33
CA LYS A 54 -16.96 3.06 -5.26
C LYS A 54 -18.36 3.11 -4.64
N SER A 55 -18.48 3.26 -3.32
CA SER A 55 -19.77 3.16 -2.62
C SER A 55 -20.39 4.52 -2.32
N ASP A 56 -21.65 4.70 -2.70
CA ASP A 56 -22.43 5.92 -2.38
C ASP A 56 -22.89 5.98 -0.92
N LYS A 57 -22.63 4.92 -0.12
CA LYS A 57 -22.93 4.89 1.33
C LYS A 57 -21.92 5.68 2.16
N TYR A 58 -20.81 6.08 1.56
CA TYR A 58 -19.70 6.75 2.24
C TYR A 58 -19.36 8.07 1.54
N ALA A 59 -19.17 9.11 2.35
CA ALA A 59 -18.54 10.35 1.93
C ALA A 59 -17.02 10.22 2.09
N CYS A 60 -16.26 10.77 1.14
CA CYS A 60 -14.82 10.90 1.25
C CYS A 60 -14.49 12.33 1.67
N LEU A 61 -13.82 12.46 2.81
CA LEU A 61 -13.32 13.74 3.30
C LEU A 61 -11.84 13.87 2.94
N GLY A 62 -11.47 15.00 2.33
CA GLY A 62 -10.10 15.47 2.27
C GLY A 62 -9.81 16.29 3.52
N ILE A 63 -8.71 15.98 4.20
CA ILE A 63 -8.40 16.56 5.50
C ILE A 63 -6.97 17.09 5.47
N GLU A 64 -6.82 18.37 5.79
CA GLU A 64 -5.49 18.97 5.96
C GLU A 64 -5.01 18.78 7.40
N VAL A 65 -3.93 18.01 7.55
CA VAL A 65 -3.29 17.74 8.85
C VAL A 65 -1.89 18.33 8.86
N LYS A 66 -1.58 19.06 9.94
CA LYS A 66 -0.23 19.58 10.19
C LYS A 66 0.72 18.43 10.50
N SER A 67 1.93 18.46 9.96
CA SER A 67 2.85 17.31 10.05
C SER A 67 3.24 16.92 11.48
N GLY A 68 3.27 17.88 12.41
CA GLY A 68 3.51 17.60 13.83
C GLY A 68 2.39 16.86 14.57
N TYR A 69 1.22 16.66 13.94
CA TYR A 69 0.06 15.96 14.52
C TYR A 69 -0.30 14.68 13.75
N CYS A 70 0.63 14.18 12.93
CA CYS A 70 0.41 12.92 12.22
C CYS A 70 1.71 12.16 11.96
N PHE A 71 1.56 10.86 11.76
CA PHE A 71 2.64 9.94 11.44
C PHE A 71 2.19 9.00 10.34
N ILE A 72 3.14 8.44 9.60
CA ILE A 72 2.86 7.47 8.54
C ILE A 72 3.40 6.11 8.97
N ALA A 73 2.60 5.06 8.79
CA ALA A 73 2.94 3.68 9.14
C ALA A 73 2.54 2.71 8.04
N ASP A 74 3.09 1.50 8.03
CA ASP A 74 2.64 0.41 7.15
C ASP A 74 1.62 -0.48 7.88
N SER A 75 0.35 -0.28 7.57
CA SER A 75 -0.75 -1.04 8.19
C SER A 75 -0.70 -2.54 7.89
N SER A 76 0.10 -2.99 6.93
CA SER A 76 0.27 -4.43 6.64
C SER A 76 0.92 -5.20 7.80
N PHE A 77 1.60 -4.52 8.73
CA PHE A 77 2.14 -5.11 9.94
C PHE A 77 1.19 -5.06 11.15
N PHE A 78 0.07 -4.35 11.04
CA PHE A 78 -0.83 -4.12 12.17
C PHE A 78 -1.74 -5.34 12.43
N GLY A 79 -1.96 -5.67 13.71
CA GLY A 79 -2.91 -6.72 14.12
C GLY A 79 -2.36 -8.15 14.18
N ASN A 80 -1.05 -8.33 13.98
CA ASN A 80 -0.35 -9.59 14.22
C ASN A 80 0.77 -9.38 15.25
N ASN A 81 0.74 -10.14 16.34
CA ASN A 81 1.71 -10.04 17.43
C ASN A 81 3.16 -10.28 16.96
N GLU A 82 3.36 -11.11 15.93
CA GLU A 82 4.70 -11.37 15.37
C GLU A 82 5.28 -10.16 14.62
N THR A 83 4.41 -9.29 14.10
CA THR A 83 4.79 -8.13 13.29
C THR A 83 4.58 -6.80 14.02
N GLU A 84 4.16 -6.81 15.28
CA GLU A 84 3.89 -5.60 16.08
C GLU A 84 5.12 -4.69 16.16
N ASN A 85 6.30 -5.28 16.39
CA ASN A 85 7.55 -4.52 16.37
C ASN A 85 7.81 -3.89 15.00
N LEU A 86 7.53 -4.59 13.89
CA LEU A 86 7.70 -4.03 12.54
C LEU A 86 6.75 -2.86 12.31
N TYR A 87 5.51 -2.95 12.82
CA TYR A 87 4.55 -1.85 12.76
C TYR A 87 5.08 -0.62 13.49
N VAL A 88 5.54 -0.75 14.74
CA VAL A 88 6.11 0.36 15.52
C VAL A 88 7.33 0.98 14.81
N HIS A 89 8.22 0.16 14.25
CA HIS A 89 9.38 0.65 13.50
C HIS A 89 9.02 1.31 12.16
N SER A 90 7.85 0.99 11.60
CA SER A 90 7.36 1.64 10.38
C SER A 90 6.83 3.06 10.63
N VAL A 91 6.52 3.42 11.88
CA VAL A 91 5.97 4.73 12.21
C VAL A 91 7.03 5.81 12.02
N VAL A 92 6.80 6.71 11.06
CA VAL A 92 7.70 7.81 10.73
C VAL A 92 6.94 9.13 10.63
N SER A 93 7.64 10.25 10.80
CA SER A 93 7.05 11.56 10.52
C SER A 93 6.82 11.72 9.01
N PRO A 94 5.86 12.56 8.58
CA PRO A 94 5.55 12.73 7.16
C PRO A 94 6.76 13.14 6.31
N GLU A 95 7.69 13.92 6.87
CA GLU A 95 8.90 14.38 6.18
C GLU A 95 9.91 13.26 5.90
N LYS A 96 9.84 12.16 6.67
CA LYS A 96 10.71 10.98 6.52
C LYS A 96 10.07 9.89 5.66
N TYR A 97 8.81 10.05 5.28
CA TYR A 97 8.11 9.09 4.46
C TYR A 97 8.41 9.32 2.97
N MET A 98 8.65 8.22 2.26
CA MET A 98 8.80 8.22 0.80
C MET A 98 7.62 7.46 0.18
N PHE A 99 6.99 8.03 -0.83
CA PHE A 99 5.93 7.36 -1.57
C PHE A 99 6.42 6.03 -2.17
N GLY A 100 5.60 4.99 -2.08
CA GLY A 100 5.95 3.64 -2.52
C GLY A 100 6.79 2.83 -1.53
N LYS A 101 7.23 3.42 -0.40
CA LYS A 101 7.98 2.68 0.63
C LYS A 101 7.15 1.60 1.34
N TYR A 102 5.88 1.89 1.59
CA TYR A 102 4.96 1.02 2.35
C TYR A 102 3.90 0.46 1.42
N ARG A 103 3.53 -0.80 1.64
CA ARG A 103 2.53 -1.49 0.79
C ARG A 103 1.13 -1.03 1.10
N LYS A 104 0.82 -0.85 2.39
CA LYS A 104 -0.47 -0.35 2.87
C LYS A 104 -0.26 0.84 3.79
N PRO A 105 0.20 1.99 3.27
CA PRO A 105 0.46 3.15 4.10
C PRO A 105 -0.83 3.67 4.72
N GLU A 106 -0.74 4.10 5.97
CA GLU A 106 -1.78 4.84 6.65
C GLU A 106 -1.19 6.09 7.30
N CYS A 107 -2.02 7.11 7.48
CA CYS A 107 -1.71 8.28 8.27
C CYS A 107 -2.40 8.18 9.63
N LEU A 108 -1.61 8.14 10.69
CA LEU A 108 -2.04 8.14 12.08
C LEU A 108 -2.18 9.57 12.57
N VAL A 109 -3.41 10.07 12.65
CA VAL A 109 -3.71 11.43 13.11
C VAL A 109 -3.90 11.43 14.62
N THR A 110 -3.12 12.25 15.33
CA THR A 110 -3.04 12.25 16.80
C THR A 110 -3.77 13.43 17.45
N CYS A 111 -4.60 14.14 16.68
CA CYS A 111 -5.36 15.30 17.16
C CYS A 111 -6.84 15.26 16.74
N THR A 112 -7.65 16.06 17.42
CA THR A 112 -8.99 16.42 16.93
C THR A 112 -8.84 17.30 15.69
N ILE A 113 -9.64 17.05 14.67
CA ILE A 113 -9.64 17.78 13.41
C ILE A 113 -10.77 18.80 13.45
N LEU A 114 -10.44 20.06 13.16
CA LEU A 114 -11.40 21.16 13.13
C LEU A 114 -12.17 21.19 11.80
N PRO A 115 -13.41 21.71 11.78
CA PRO A 115 -14.21 21.89 10.55
C PRO A 115 -13.44 22.51 9.39
N ASP A 116 -12.70 23.58 9.64
CA ASP A 116 -11.96 24.36 8.65
C ASP A 116 -10.87 23.56 7.91
N ASN A 117 -10.48 22.41 8.48
CA ASN A 117 -9.47 21.53 7.91
C ASN A 117 -10.09 20.40 7.06
N ILE A 118 -11.42 20.37 6.90
CA ILE A 118 -12.14 19.28 6.25
C ILE A 118 -12.85 19.81 5.01
N ARG A 119 -12.67 19.10 3.89
CA ARG A 119 -13.44 19.31 2.65
C ARG A 119 -14.10 18.02 2.20
N GLU A 120 -15.32 18.10 1.70
CA GLU A 120 -15.92 16.96 0.98
C GLU A 120 -15.29 16.85 -0.41
N LEU A 121 -14.95 15.64 -0.83
CA LEU A 121 -14.38 15.37 -2.13
C LEU A 121 -15.40 14.72 -3.05
N ASN A 122 -15.63 15.31 -4.23
CA ASN A 122 -16.29 14.58 -5.31
C ASN A 122 -15.28 13.63 -5.96
N LYS A 123 -15.53 12.33 -5.81
CA LYS A 123 -14.69 11.19 -6.22
C LYS A 123 -14.17 11.22 -7.66
N VAL A 124 -14.82 11.97 -8.55
CA VAL A 124 -14.54 12.02 -10.00
C VAL A 124 -13.79 13.29 -10.42
N ILE A 125 -13.87 14.38 -9.66
CA ILE A 125 -13.47 15.72 -10.13
C ILE A 125 -12.35 16.34 -9.26
N ASP A 126 -12.31 16.07 -7.96
CA ASP A 126 -11.64 16.99 -7.01
C ASP A 126 -10.25 16.55 -6.52
N VAL A 127 -9.71 15.42 -7.01
CA VAL A 127 -8.42 14.89 -6.53
C VAL A 127 -7.47 14.59 -7.69
N PRO A 128 -6.49 15.48 -7.97
CA PRO A 128 -5.35 15.13 -8.80
C PRO A 128 -4.51 14.09 -8.04
N LEU A 129 -4.75 12.82 -8.33
CA LEU A 129 -4.03 11.72 -7.70
C LEU A 129 -2.65 11.59 -8.34
N LEU A 130 -1.59 11.66 -7.53
CA LEU A 130 -0.21 11.45 -7.96
C LEU A 130 0.01 10.03 -8.50
N TYR A 131 -0.73 9.06 -7.98
CA TYR A 131 -0.66 7.65 -8.33
C TYR A 131 -2.03 6.97 -8.13
N ASN A 132 -2.23 5.79 -8.73
CA ASN A 132 -3.53 5.12 -8.70
C ASN A 132 -3.92 4.61 -7.31
N ASN A 133 -3.06 3.80 -6.68
CA ASN A 133 -3.17 3.39 -5.27
C ASN A 133 -1.78 3.00 -4.75
N SER A 134 -1.65 2.91 -3.43
CA SER A 134 -0.37 2.76 -2.75
C SER A 134 0.24 1.38 -2.95
N GLU A 135 -0.58 0.34 -3.11
CA GLU A 135 -0.09 -1.02 -3.34
C GLU A 135 0.57 -1.17 -4.72
N ASP A 136 -0.07 -0.64 -5.77
CA ASP A 136 0.50 -0.62 -7.12
C ASP A 136 1.82 0.17 -7.16
N LEU A 137 1.87 1.30 -6.45
CA LEU A 137 3.08 2.12 -6.36
C LEU A 137 4.21 1.38 -5.62
N TYR A 138 3.90 0.70 -4.52
CA TYR A 138 4.85 -0.12 -3.76
C TYR A 138 5.44 -1.25 -4.61
N VAL A 139 4.59 -2.00 -5.32
CA VAL A 139 5.04 -3.08 -6.19
C VAL A 139 5.92 -2.53 -7.30
N SER A 140 5.50 -1.45 -7.95
CA SER A 140 6.28 -0.80 -9.02
C SER A 140 7.65 -0.34 -8.51
N TYR A 141 7.70 0.30 -7.34
CA TYR A 141 8.94 0.74 -6.72
C TYR A 141 9.92 -0.42 -6.48
N ILE A 142 9.45 -1.53 -5.91
CA ILE A 142 10.30 -2.71 -5.67
C ILE A 142 10.76 -3.34 -6.98
N LEU A 143 9.87 -3.46 -7.97
CA LEU A 143 10.22 -4.05 -9.25
C LEU A 143 11.31 -3.23 -9.96
N GLU A 144 11.20 -1.90 -9.96
CA GLU A 144 12.22 -1.04 -10.57
C GLU A 144 13.55 -1.10 -9.81
N ASP A 145 13.53 -1.04 -8.47
CA ASP A 145 14.73 -1.18 -7.64
C ASP A 145 15.45 -2.53 -7.86
N LEU A 146 14.70 -3.62 -7.98
CA LEU A 146 15.25 -4.94 -8.25
C LEU A 146 15.78 -5.08 -9.68
N LYS A 147 15.11 -4.49 -10.68
CA LYS A 147 15.60 -4.46 -12.07
C LYS A 147 16.92 -3.69 -12.18
N GLU A 148 17.04 -2.57 -11.49
CA GLU A 148 18.27 -1.77 -11.48
C GLU A 148 19.44 -2.54 -10.85
N LYS A 149 19.16 -3.34 -9.82
CA LYS A 149 20.19 -4.11 -9.08
C LYS A 149 20.55 -5.44 -9.71
N ASN A 150 19.69 -6.03 -10.55
CA ASN A 150 19.87 -7.39 -11.07
C ASN A 150 19.63 -7.43 -12.59
N LEU A 151 20.71 -7.61 -13.37
CA LEU A 151 20.68 -7.61 -14.84
C LEU A 151 19.79 -8.72 -15.42
N ASP A 152 19.65 -9.84 -14.72
CA ASP A 152 18.85 -11.01 -15.10
C ASP A 152 17.45 -11.01 -14.49
N PHE A 153 17.03 -9.94 -13.81
CA PHE A 153 15.76 -9.88 -13.07
C PHE A 153 14.56 -10.37 -13.88
N ASN A 154 14.39 -9.84 -15.10
CA ASN A 154 13.24 -10.16 -15.94
C ASN A 154 13.25 -11.65 -16.34
N GLU A 155 14.40 -12.20 -16.71
CA GLU A 155 14.55 -13.62 -17.05
C GLU A 155 14.27 -14.51 -15.84
N THR A 156 14.79 -14.14 -14.68
CA THR A 156 14.58 -14.88 -13.43
C THR A 156 13.12 -14.85 -12.99
N VAL A 157 12.45 -13.70 -13.02
CA VAL A 157 11.01 -13.61 -12.70
C VAL A 157 10.16 -14.37 -13.71
N LEU A 158 10.49 -14.28 -15.01
CA LEU A 158 9.80 -15.02 -16.06
C LEU A 158 9.93 -16.53 -15.85
N GLY A 159 11.15 -17.01 -15.57
CA GLY A 159 11.44 -18.41 -15.23
C GLY A 159 10.62 -18.91 -14.05
N LEU A 160 10.67 -18.19 -12.93
CA LEU A 160 9.92 -18.55 -11.72
C LEU A 160 8.40 -18.53 -11.93
N PHE A 161 7.89 -17.60 -12.73
CA PHE A 161 6.47 -17.53 -13.06
C PHE A 161 6.00 -18.72 -13.89
N PHE A 162 6.76 -19.10 -14.92
CA PHE A 162 6.43 -20.25 -15.75
C PHE A 162 6.56 -21.58 -14.99
N GLU A 163 7.55 -21.71 -14.10
CA GLU A 163 7.63 -22.86 -13.17
C GLU A 163 6.42 -22.97 -12.26
N LYS A 164 5.92 -21.85 -11.75
CA LYS A 164 4.67 -21.84 -10.97
C LYS A 164 3.48 -22.32 -11.80
N LEU A 165 3.38 -21.93 -13.07
CA LEU A 165 2.28 -22.39 -13.94
C LEU A 165 2.40 -23.89 -14.27
N TYR A 166 3.61 -24.37 -14.54
CA TYR A 166 3.89 -25.77 -14.77
C TYR A 166 3.58 -26.64 -13.55
N SER A 167 4.02 -26.24 -12.35
CA SER A 167 3.73 -26.96 -11.09
C SER A 167 2.24 -26.99 -10.73
N GLN A 168 1.44 -26.06 -11.28
CA GLN A 168 -0.02 -26.06 -11.20
C GLN A 168 -0.70 -26.90 -12.30
N GLY A 169 0.07 -27.58 -13.16
CA GLY A 169 -0.44 -28.39 -14.27
C GLY A 169 -1.04 -27.58 -15.42
N LYS A 170 -0.82 -26.26 -15.46
CA LYS A 170 -1.37 -25.38 -16.51
C LYS A 170 -0.57 -25.43 -17.82
N LEU A 171 0.65 -25.93 -17.77
CA LEU A 171 1.58 -26.03 -18.88
C LEU A 171 2.20 -27.42 -18.90
N SER A 172 2.62 -27.86 -20.09
CA SER A 172 3.60 -28.95 -20.24
C SER A 172 4.99 -28.34 -20.44
N ARG A 173 6.05 -29.05 -20.06
CA ARG A 173 7.44 -28.58 -20.17
C ARG A 173 8.34 -29.64 -20.78
N ILE A 174 9.13 -29.24 -21.77
CA ILE A 174 10.36 -29.93 -22.17
C ILE A 174 11.55 -29.01 -21.89
N GLU A 175 12.76 -29.55 -21.83
CA GLU A 175 13.94 -28.75 -21.55
C GLU A 175 15.14 -29.17 -22.39
N ASN A 176 16.00 -28.20 -22.68
CA ASN A 176 17.36 -28.44 -23.17
C ASN A 176 18.38 -27.94 -22.13
N VAL A 177 19.65 -27.79 -22.50
CA VAL A 177 20.69 -27.35 -21.56
C VAL A 177 20.41 -25.93 -21.02
N GLU A 178 19.89 -25.04 -21.86
CA GLU A 178 19.83 -23.59 -21.58
C GLU A 178 18.41 -23.09 -21.30
N PHE A 179 17.38 -23.76 -21.83
CA PHE A 179 16.01 -23.29 -21.83
C PHE A 179 15.02 -24.31 -21.31
N TRP A 180 13.97 -23.79 -20.67
CA TRP A 180 12.69 -24.45 -20.51
C TRP A 180 11.74 -24.05 -21.63
N ILE A 181 11.07 -25.03 -22.23
CA ILE A 181 10.12 -24.82 -23.32
C ILE A 181 8.76 -25.29 -22.81
N TYR A 182 7.83 -24.35 -22.65
CA TYR A 182 6.49 -24.62 -22.17
C TYR A 182 5.48 -24.61 -23.31
N THR A 183 4.48 -25.48 -23.20
CA THR A 183 3.33 -25.46 -24.12
C THR A 183 2.02 -25.38 -23.32
N ASP A 184 1.15 -24.44 -23.67
CA ASP A 184 -0.19 -24.31 -23.09
C ASP A 184 -1.22 -25.24 -23.77
N THR A 185 -2.43 -25.32 -23.20
CA THR A 185 -3.51 -26.16 -23.73
C THR A 185 -4.01 -25.73 -25.11
N ARG A 186 -3.65 -24.53 -25.58
CA ARG A 186 -4.00 -24.00 -26.90
C ARG A 186 -2.89 -24.26 -27.93
N GLY A 187 -1.79 -24.89 -27.53
CA GLY A 187 -0.63 -25.16 -28.38
C GLY A 187 0.34 -23.98 -28.50
N SER A 188 0.20 -22.94 -27.69
CA SER A 188 1.16 -21.82 -27.67
C SER A 188 2.45 -22.27 -27.01
N VAL A 189 3.59 -21.98 -27.65
CA VAL A 189 4.92 -22.37 -27.17
C VAL A 189 5.65 -21.14 -26.62
N PHE A 190 6.26 -21.30 -25.44
CA PHE A 190 7.05 -20.27 -24.76
C PHE A 190 8.43 -20.81 -24.42
N THR A 191 9.47 -20.05 -24.73
CA THR A 191 10.87 -20.39 -24.39
C THR A 191 11.36 -19.45 -23.31
N VAL A 192 11.87 -20.01 -22.22
CA VAL A 192 12.31 -19.26 -21.04
C VAL A 192 13.71 -19.74 -20.66
N LYS A 193 14.65 -18.81 -20.43
CA LYS A 193 16.00 -19.16 -20.00
C LYS A 193 15.96 -19.78 -18.60
N LYS A 194 16.73 -20.84 -18.36
CA LYS A 194 16.84 -21.40 -17.01
C LYS A 194 17.50 -20.36 -16.10
N PRO A 195 16.87 -19.97 -14.98
CA PRO A 195 17.45 -18.99 -14.08
C PRO A 195 18.74 -19.54 -13.46
N GLU A 196 19.82 -18.77 -13.56
CA GLU A 196 21.09 -19.06 -12.88
C GLU A 196 20.94 -18.64 -11.41
N ILE A 197 20.55 -19.57 -10.53
CA ILE A 197 20.49 -19.29 -9.09
C ILE A 197 21.93 -19.24 -8.56
N THR A 198 22.60 -18.12 -8.77
CA THR A 198 23.91 -17.86 -8.17
C THR A 198 23.68 -17.39 -6.74
N HIS A 199 24.08 -18.21 -5.77
CA HIS A 199 24.04 -17.85 -4.35
C HIS A 199 24.93 -16.63 -4.06
N GLN A 200 24.35 -15.43 -4.03
CA GLN A 200 24.73 -14.29 -3.16
C GLN A 200 23.93 -13.04 -3.56
N ILE A 201 22.67 -12.95 -3.11
CA ILE A 201 22.02 -11.64 -2.99
C ILE A 201 22.45 -11.09 -1.62
N GLN A 202 23.39 -10.15 -1.60
CA GLN A 202 23.67 -9.37 -0.40
C GLN A 202 22.56 -8.33 -0.24
N TRP A 203 21.62 -8.60 0.65
CA TRP A 203 20.66 -7.60 1.11
C TRP A 203 21.41 -6.57 1.95
N ARG A 204 21.42 -5.31 1.51
CA ARG A 204 21.86 -4.15 2.31
C ARG A 204 20.72 -3.62 3.13
#